data_AF-A0A6B3I7H5-F1
#
_entry.id   AF-A0A6B3I7H5-F1
#
_cell.length_a   1.000
_cell.length_b   1.000
_cell.length_c   1.000
_cell.angle_alpha   90.00
_cell.angle_beta   90.00
_cell.angle_gamma   90.00
#
_symmetry.space_group_name_H-M   'P 1'
#
loop_
_entity.id
_entity.type
_entity.pdbx_description
1 polymer ?
#
loop_
_entity_poly.entity_id
_entity_poly.type
_entity_poly.pdbx_seq_one_letter_code
_entity_poly.pdbx_strand_id
1 'polypeptide(L)' 'MSRHHEVDTEGREDATEWESLAQEVLAATPDAPPSGVPDGFRYRITVGDRTVYCADPDLTGAQRTLVSRILKEGA' A
#
# COMPACT_ATOMS: atom_id res chain seq x y z
N MET A 1 -14.92 -10.97 -6.25
CA MET A 1 -14.21 -11.64 -5.15
C MET A 1 -13.24 -10.64 -4.57
N SER A 2 -13.40 -10.26 -3.30
CA SER A 2 -12.48 -9.33 -2.63
C SER A 2 -11.34 -10.13 -2.03
N ARG A 3 -10.13 -10.01 -2.57
CA ARG A 3 -8.93 -10.63 -1.99
C ARG A 3 -8.31 -9.62 -1.03
N HIS A 4 -8.23 -9.99 0.24
CA HIS A 4 -7.59 -9.18 1.28
C HIS A 4 -6.25 -9.82 1.62
N HIS A 5 -5.20 -9.02 1.65
CA HIS A 5 -3.88 -9.43 2.09
C HIS A 5 -3.42 -8.45 3.17
N GLU A 6 -2.99 -9.01 4.29
CA GLU A 6 -2.42 -8.28 5.42
C GLU A 6 -1.03 -8.85 5.66
N VAL A 7 -0.05 -7.98 5.86
CA VAL A 7 1.30 -8.36 6.23
C VAL A 7 1.59 -7.69 7.56
N ASP A 8 1.74 -8.50 8.59
CA ASP A 8 2.21 -8.02 9.88
C ASP A 8 3.74 -7.84 9.81
N THR A 9 4.16 -6.61 10.04
CA THR A 9 5.57 -6.22 10.03
C THR A 9 6.15 -6.16 11.45
N GLU A 10 5.37 -6.48 12.49
CA GLU A 10 5.81 -6.46 13.88
C GLU A 10 6.79 -7.62 14.13
N GLY A 11 7.96 -7.30 14.70
CA GLY A 11 8.99 -8.30 14.99
C GLY A 11 9.73 -8.87 13.76
N ARG A 12 9.48 -8.36 12.54
CA ARG A 12 10.27 -8.71 11.36
C ARG A 12 11.62 -8.00 11.37
N GLU A 13 12.66 -8.71 10.93
CA GLU A 13 13.99 -8.14 10.71
C GLU A 13 13.93 -7.03 9.64
N ASP A 14 13.09 -7.22 8.63
CA ASP A 14 12.83 -6.26 7.55
C ASP A 14 11.82 -5.16 7.90
N ALA A 15 11.38 -5.05 9.16
CA ALA A 15 10.36 -4.06 9.56
C ALA A 15 10.75 -2.64 9.17
N THR A 16 12.04 -2.30 9.30
CA THR A 16 12.57 -0.96 8.93
C THR A 16 12.42 -0.69 7.42
N GLU A 17 12.59 -1.71 6.57
CA GLU A 17 12.37 -1.55 5.13
C GLU A 17 10.90 -1.32 4.81
N TRP A 18 10.00 -2.05 5.48
CA TRP A 18 8.57 -1.87 5.33
C TRP A 18 8.12 -0.48 5.76
N GLU A 19 8.63 0.02 6.90
CA GLU A 19 8.36 1.38 7.35
C GLU A 19 8.91 2.43 6.38
N SER A 20 10.13 2.25 5.86
CA SER A 20 10.72 3.17 4.90
C SER A 20 9.89 3.25 3.60
N LEU A 21 9.49 2.09 3.06
CA LEU A 21 8.60 2.01 1.89
C LEU A 21 7.24 2.66 2.18
N ALA A 22 6.68 2.41 3.36
CA ALA A 22 5.41 3.00 3.77
C ALA A 22 5.50 4.52 3.91
N GLN A 23 6.60 5.06 4.46
CA GLN A 23 6.86 6.48 4.55
C GLN A 23 7.04 7.11 3.17
N GLU A 24 7.75 6.47 2.26
CA GLU A 24 7.84 6.91 0.86
C GLU A 24 6.48 6.92 0.18
N VAL A 25 5.66 5.89 0.40
CA VAL A 25 4.28 5.84 -0.09
C VAL A 25 3.46 6.99 0.49
N LEU A 26 3.53 7.23 1.79
CA LEU A 26 2.82 8.33 2.45
C LEU A 26 3.27 9.70 1.91
N ALA A 27 4.56 9.88 1.63
CA ALA A 27 5.09 11.11 1.05
C ALA A 27 4.71 11.28 -0.44
N ALA A 28 4.61 10.18 -1.18
CA ALA A 28 4.24 10.17 -2.59
C ALA A 28 2.71 10.22 -2.82
N THR A 29 1.91 9.93 -1.79
CA THR A 29 0.44 9.98 -1.88
C THR A 29 0.00 11.43 -1.70
N PRO A 30 -0.56 12.08 -2.72
CA PRO A 30 -1.11 13.42 -2.55
C PRO A 30 -2.28 13.40 -1.56
N ASP A 31 -2.48 14.51 -0.85
CA ASP A 31 -3.58 14.69 0.13
C ASP A 31 -4.98 14.57 -0.53
N ALA A 32 -5.04 14.71 -1.86
CA ALA A 32 -6.25 14.54 -2.64
C ALA A 32 -6.45 13.05 -3.04
N PRO A 33 -7.62 12.47 -2.75
CA PRO A 33 -7.92 11.10 -3.20
C PRO A 33 -7.87 11.04 -4.73
N PRO A 34 -7.22 10.02 -5.32
CA PRO A 34 -7.21 9.87 -6.76
C PRO A 34 -8.64 9.72 -7.26
N SER A 35 -8.91 10.25 -8.46
CA SER A 35 -10.19 10.07 -9.14
C SER A 35 -10.33 8.59 -9.51
N GLY A 36 -10.78 7.78 -8.56
CA GLY A 36 -10.86 6.34 -8.69
C GLY A 36 -11.67 5.97 -9.91
N VAL A 37 -11.04 5.29 -10.87
CA VAL A 37 -11.75 4.72 -12.01
C VAL A 37 -12.72 3.62 -11.53
N PRO A 38 -13.90 3.49 -12.15
CA PRO A 38 -14.92 2.52 -11.72
C PRO A 38 -14.46 1.05 -11.83
N ASP A 39 -13.54 0.74 -12.75
CA ASP A 39 -13.06 -0.62 -13.04
C ASP A 39 -11.71 -0.98 -12.39
N GLY A 40 -11.12 -0.07 -11.60
CA GLY A 40 -9.79 -0.25 -11.01
C GLY A 40 -9.78 -1.04 -9.70
N PHE A 41 -8.69 -1.76 -9.45
CA PHE A 41 -8.44 -2.35 -8.13
C PHE A 41 -8.18 -1.26 -7.11
N ARG A 42 -8.95 -1.28 -6.01
CA ARG A 42 -8.75 -0.38 -4.88
C ARG A 42 -7.97 -1.10 -3.79
N TYR A 43 -6.92 -0.45 -3.33
CA TYR A 43 -6.05 -0.91 -2.26
C TYR A 43 -6.23 0.02 -1.07
N ARG A 44 -6.39 -0.58 0.11
CA ARG A 44 -6.35 0.12 1.38
C ARG A 44 -5.13 -0.41 2.11
N ILE A 45 -4.17 0.47 2.37
CA ILE A 45 -2.94 0.12 3.07
C ILE A 45 -2.97 0.84 4.41
N THR A 46 -2.88 0.06 5.49
CA THR A 46 -2.79 0.60 6.85
C THR A 46 -1.36 0.42 7.34
N VAL A 47 -0.76 1.49 7.83
CA VAL A 47 0.61 1.55 8.35
C VAL A 47 0.52 2.19 9.73
N GLY A 48 0.60 1.37 10.78
CA GLY A 48 0.30 1.81 12.14
C GLY A 48 -1.09 2.47 12.21
N ASP A 49 -1.13 3.72 12.66
CA ASP A 49 -2.37 4.53 12.74
C ASP A 49 -2.77 5.25 11.45
N ARG A 50 -1.95 5.16 10.39
CA ARG A 50 -2.23 5.85 9.11
C ARG A 50 -2.85 4.88 8.12
N THR A 51 -3.89 5.32 7.42
CA THR A 51 -4.48 4.56 6.32
C THR A 51 -4.40 5.38 5.05
N VAL A 52 -3.82 4.77 4.00
CA VAL A 52 -3.81 5.33 2.65
C VAL A 52 -4.70 4.52 1.73
N TYR A 53 -5.34 5.22 0.81
CA TYR A 53 -6.23 4.65 -0.20
C TYR A 53 -5.61 4.89 -1.56
N CYS A 54 -5.34 3.81 -2.28
CA CYS A 54 -4.75 3.87 -3.61
C CYS A 54 -5.62 3.07 -4.57
N ALA A 55 -5.65 3.47 -5.84
CA ALA A 55 -6.36 2.72 -6.87
C ALA A 55 -5.45 2.58 -8.10
N ASP A 56 -5.41 1.40 -8.69
CA ASP A 56 -4.83 1.22 -10.03
C ASP A 56 -5.77 1.86 -11.06
N PRO A 57 -5.27 2.65 -12.05
CA PRO A 57 -3.89 2.84 -12.49
C PRO A 57 -3.12 4.03 -11.86
N ASP A 58 -3.69 4.73 -10.88
CA ASP A 58 -3.11 5.93 -10.24
C ASP A 58 -1.99 5.59 -9.22
N LEU A 59 -1.56 4.32 -9.16
CA LEU A 59 -0.51 3.88 -8.23
C LEU A 59 0.82 4.53 -8.57
N THR A 60 1.40 5.25 -7.60
CA THR A 60 2.77 5.74 -7.71
C THR A 60 3.76 4.56 -7.68
N GLY A 61 4.99 4.76 -8.17
CA GLY A 61 6.00 3.70 -8.21
C GLY A 61 6.28 3.06 -6.83
N ALA A 62 6.31 3.87 -5.77
CA ALA A 62 6.44 3.39 -4.39
C ALA A 62 5.22 2.57 -3.95
N GLN A 63 4.00 3.04 -4.23
CA GLN A 63 2.76 2.34 -3.88
C GLN A 63 2.67 0.98 -4.58
N ARG A 64 2.97 0.94 -5.88
CA ARG A 64 2.99 -0.30 -6.67
C ARG A 64 3.99 -1.31 -6.12
N THR A 65 5.16 -0.84 -5.70
CA THR A 65 6.20 -1.67 -5.10
C THR A 65 5.71 -2.27 -3.77
N LEU A 66 5.12 -1.43 -2.90
CA LEU A 66 4.56 -1.86 -1.63
C LEU A 66 3.42 -2.88 -1.80
N VAL A 67 2.44 -2.58 -2.66
CA VAL A 67 1.31 -3.48 -2.96
C VAL A 67 1.82 -4.80 -3.54
N SER A 68 2.78 -4.77 -4.47
CA SER A 68 3.34 -6.00 -5.05
C SER A 68 4.09 -6.83 -4.01
N ARG A 69 4.80 -6.18 -3.07
CA ARG A 69 5.48 -6.86 -1.95
C ARG A 69 4.45 -7.52 -1.02
N ILE A 70 3.36 -6.81 -0.66
CA ILE A 70 2.26 -7.35 0.16
C ILE A 70 1.60 -8.56 -0.51
N LEU A 71 1.27 -8.45 -1.80
CA LEU A 71 0.65 -9.54 -2.56
C LEU A 71 1.54 -10.78 -2.67
N LYS A 72 2.86 -10.59 -2.69
CA LYS A 72 3.84 -11.68 -2.75
C LYS A 72 4.02 -12.35 -1.39
N GLU A 73 4.07 -11.56 -0.32
CA GLU A 73 4.38 -12.03 1.04
C GLU A 73 3.14 -12.55 1.79
N GLY A 74 1.95 -12.02 1.49
CA GLY A 74 0.68 -12.43 2.12
C GLY A 74 -0.08 -13.52 1.37
N ALA A 75 0.55 -14.23 0.43
CA ALA A 75 -0.05 -15.30 -0.38
C ALA A 75 0.04 -16.68 0.29
#